data_AF-A0A0D2HTL9-F1
#
_entry.id   AF-A0A0D2HTL9-F1
#
_cell.length_a   1.000
_cell.length_b   1.000
_cell.length_c   1.000
_cell.angle_alpha   90.00
_cell.angle_beta   90.00
_cell.angle_gamma   90.00
#
_symmetry.space_group_name_H-M   'P 1'
#
loop_
_entity.id
_entity.type
_entity.pdbx_description
1 polymer ?
#
loop_
_entity_poly.entity_id
_entity_poly.type
_entity_poly.pdbx_seq_one_letter_code
_entity_poly.pdbx_strand_id
1 'polypeptide(L)'
;MSRRAGGFYTMEALALVSVLCIAGIFVFSHYSRQMEDFNQQAGIMAQKVPALVEAFFTENPEGRLSREALEKAGFTLGKGYFIKIPAQKDRASDWQVNLWHKDAEKQFVITAEKITQEYR
;
A
#
# COMPACT_ATOMS: atom_id res chain seq x y z
N MET A 1 -60.43 -21.95 12.13
CA MET A 1 -59.64 -21.81 10.89
C MET A 1 -58.32 -21.13 11.23
N SER A 2 -57.22 -21.90 11.15
CA SER A 2 -55.89 -21.48 11.56
C SER A 2 -55.32 -20.41 10.63
N ARG A 3 -54.67 -19.39 11.20
CA ARG A 3 -54.12 -18.22 10.51
C ARG A 3 -52.97 -18.63 9.57
N ARG A 4 -53.22 -18.68 8.27
CA ARG A 4 -52.19 -18.67 7.23
C ARG A 4 -51.72 -17.21 7.02
N ALA A 5 -50.86 -16.72 7.90
CA ALA A 5 -50.26 -15.38 7.78
C ALA A 5 -48.76 -15.38 8.15
N GLY A 6 -48.05 -16.51 7.93
CA GLY A 6 -46.64 -16.68 8.31
C GLY A 6 -45.65 -16.79 7.13
N GLY A 7 -46.10 -16.61 5.88
CA GLY A 7 -45.28 -16.91 4.69
C GLY A 7 -44.74 -15.71 3.90
N PHE A 8 -45.32 -14.53 4.04
CA PHE A 8 -44.93 -13.36 3.23
C PHE A 8 -43.85 -12.49 3.90
N TYR A 9 -43.99 -12.21 5.20
CA TYR A 9 -42.99 -11.45 5.97
C TYR A 9 -41.64 -12.18 6.09
N THR A 10 -41.64 -13.51 6.06
CA THR A 10 -40.42 -14.32 6.17
C THR A 10 -39.65 -14.39 4.87
N MET A 11 -40.30 -14.38 3.70
CA MET A 11 -39.61 -14.35 2.40
C MET A 11 -39.02 -12.97 2.06
N GLU A 12 -39.73 -11.87 2.33
CA GLU A 12 -39.17 -10.52 2.13
C GLU A 12 -37.98 -10.24 3.06
N ALA A 13 -38.07 -10.66 4.32
CA ALA A 13 -36.95 -10.51 5.26
C ALA A 13 -35.72 -11.33 4.82
N LEU A 14 -35.91 -12.56 4.33
CA LEU A 14 -34.81 -13.37 3.81
C LEU A 14 -34.20 -12.79 2.52
N ALA A 15 -35.01 -12.18 1.65
CA ALA A 15 -34.53 -11.50 0.45
C ALA A 15 -33.74 -10.23 0.78
N LEU A 16 -34.17 -9.45 1.78
CA LEU A 16 -33.41 -8.27 2.23
C LEU A 16 -32.09 -8.66 2.88
N VAL A 17 -32.09 -9.70 3.72
CA VAL A 17 -30.87 -10.24 4.33
C VAL A 17 -29.91 -10.75 3.26
N SER A 18 -30.39 -11.47 2.24
CA SER A 18 -29.52 -11.94 1.16
C SER A 18 -28.93 -10.79 0.33
N VAL A 19 -29.71 -9.76 0.03
CA VAL A 19 -29.22 -8.55 -0.65
C VAL A 19 -28.17 -7.82 0.18
N LEU A 20 -28.35 -7.71 1.50
CA LEU A 20 -27.35 -7.10 2.40
C LEU A 20 -26.05 -7.92 2.45
N CYS A 21 -26.15 -9.25 2.50
CA CYS A 21 -24.98 -10.12 2.45
C CYS A 21 -24.23 -9.99 1.12
N ILE A 22 -24.95 -9.97 -0.01
CA ILE A 22 -24.37 -9.78 -1.35
C ILE A 22 -23.67 -8.42 -1.43
N ALA A 23 -24.35 -7.34 -1.00
CA ALA A 23 -23.77 -6.00 -0.98
C ALA A 23 -22.51 -5.93 -0.10
N GLY A 24 -22.53 -6.58 1.07
CA GLY A 24 -21.36 -6.68 1.95
C GLY A 24 -20.17 -7.37 1.28
N ILE A 25 -20.40 -8.46 0.55
CA ILE A 25 -19.34 -9.17 -0.20
C ILE A 25 -18.77 -8.29 -1.30
N PHE A 26 -19.61 -7.57 -2.05
CA PHE A 26 -19.15 -6.66 -3.11
C PHE A 26 -18.29 -5.53 -2.56
N VAL A 27 -18.72 -4.89 -1.47
CA VAL A 27 -17.95 -3.83 -0.81
C VAL A 27 -16.61 -4.37 -0.33
N PHE A 28 -16.60 -5.52 0.36
CA PHE A 28 -15.37 -6.14 0.85
C PHE A 28 -14.41 -6.50 -0.29
N SER A 29 -14.92 -7.12 -1.36
CA SER A 29 -14.13 -7.48 -2.54
C SER A 29 -13.54 -6.26 -3.23
N HIS A 30 -14.30 -5.17 -3.32
CA HIS A 30 -13.82 -3.91 -3.90
C HIS A 30 -12.71 -3.27 -3.07
N TYR A 31 -12.82 -3.28 -1.74
CA TYR A 31 -11.74 -2.79 -0.86
C TYR A 31 -10.49 -3.67 -0.95
N SER A 32 -10.64 -4.99 -0.90
CA SER A 32 -9.52 -5.93 -1.02
C SER A 32 -8.76 -5.76 -2.33
N ARG A 33 -9.46 -5.54 -3.46
CA ARG A 33 -8.82 -5.26 -4.75
C ARG A 33 -8.03 -3.96 -4.74
N GLN A 34 -8.62 -2.87 -4.24
CA GLN A 34 -7.91 -1.59 -4.15
C GLN A 34 -6.66 -1.66 -3.27
N MET A 35 -6.71 -2.40 -2.16
CA MET A 35 -5.53 -2.61 -1.31
C MET A 35 -4.41 -3.34 -2.05
N GLU A 36 -4.76 -4.36 -2.84
CA GLU A 36 -3.78 -5.08 -3.66
C GLU A 36 -3.21 -4.19 -4.77
N ASP A 37 -4.03 -3.34 -5.40
CA ASP A 37 -3.55 -2.35 -6.37
C ASP A 37 -2.53 -1.38 -5.71
N PHE A 38 -2.82 -0.93 -4.49
CA PHE A 38 -1.89 -0.07 -3.75
C PHE A 38 -0.59 -0.79 -3.40
N ASN A 39 -0.67 -2.06 -2.97
CA ASN A 39 0.50 -2.90 -2.70
C ASN A 39 1.36 -3.09 -3.96
N GLN A 40 0.73 -3.37 -5.11
CA GLN A 40 1.44 -3.56 -6.39
C GLN A 40 2.12 -2.27 -6.82
N GLN A 41 1.41 -1.15 -6.77
CA GLN A 41 1.97 0.15 -7.15
C GLN A 41 3.09 0.59 -6.20
N ALA A 42 2.99 0.33 -4.89
CA ALA A 42 4.10 0.49 -3.94
C ALA A 42 5.30 -0.37 -4.34
N GLY A 43 5.09 -1.62 -4.72
CA GLY A 43 6.15 -2.52 -5.19
C GLY A 43 6.84 -2.03 -6.45
N ILE A 44 6.08 -1.53 -7.44
CA ILE A 44 6.64 -0.94 -8.66
C ILE A 44 7.49 0.30 -8.34
N MET A 45 7.04 1.15 -7.41
CA MET A 45 7.83 2.30 -6.96
C MET A 45 9.08 1.87 -6.21
N ALA A 46 8.99 0.86 -5.34
CA ALA A 46 10.11 0.33 -4.58
C ALA A 46 11.24 -0.17 -5.48
N GLN A 47 10.93 -0.76 -6.63
CA GLN A 47 11.93 -1.21 -7.61
C GLN A 47 12.71 -0.07 -8.28
N LYS A 48 12.15 1.15 -8.32
CA LYS A 48 12.81 2.32 -8.93
C LYS A 48 13.76 3.04 -7.96
N VAL A 49 13.54 2.88 -6.66
CA VAL A 49 14.30 3.59 -5.62
C VAL A 49 15.80 3.27 -5.65
N PRO A 50 16.25 2.00 -5.74
CA PRO A 50 17.68 1.68 -5.71
C PRO A 50 18.50 2.43 -6.77
N ALA A 51 18.03 2.44 -8.02
CA ALA A 51 18.72 3.13 -9.12
C ALA A 51 18.82 4.65 -8.89
N LEU A 52 17.80 5.27 -8.31
CA LEU A 52 17.81 6.70 -7.98
C LEU A 52 18.76 7.00 -6.81
N VAL A 53 18.80 6.12 -5.81
CA VAL A 53 19.70 6.25 -4.66
C VAL A 53 21.16 6.08 -5.09
N GLU A 54 21.45 5.11 -5.94
CA GLU A 54 22.79 4.89 -6.51
C GLU A 54 23.26 6.08 -7.35
N ALA A 55 22.40 6.62 -8.20
CA ALA A 55 22.69 7.83 -8.97
C ALA A 55 22.97 9.03 -8.03
N PHE A 56 22.14 9.22 -7.00
CA PHE A 56 22.33 10.28 -6.01
C PHE A 56 23.68 10.18 -5.30
N PHE A 57 24.08 8.99 -4.82
CA PHE A 57 25.35 8.81 -4.13
C PHE A 57 26.56 8.84 -5.07
N THR A 58 26.37 8.56 -6.36
CA THR A 58 27.41 8.75 -7.38
C THR A 58 27.70 10.23 -7.61
N GLU A 59 26.67 11.07 -7.64
CA GLU A 59 26.80 12.52 -7.75
C GLU A 59 27.23 13.18 -6.44
N ASN A 60 26.78 12.65 -5.29
CA ASN A 60 27.00 13.21 -3.95
C ASN A 60 27.43 12.11 -2.96
N PRO A 61 28.71 11.69 -2.97
CA PRO A 61 29.19 10.55 -2.17
C PRO A 61 29.12 10.77 -0.66
N GLU A 62 29.22 12.02 -0.20
CA GLU A 62 29.05 12.38 1.22
C GLU A 62 27.63 12.87 1.57
N GLY A 63 26.72 12.86 0.58
CA GLY A 63 25.34 13.27 0.75
C GLY A 63 24.60 12.39 1.76
N ARG A 64 23.53 12.92 2.34
CA ARG A 64 22.57 12.13 3.12
C ARG A 64 21.31 11.93 2.32
N LEU A 65 20.84 10.69 2.29
CA LEU A 65 19.60 10.35 1.65
C LEU A 65 18.45 11.01 2.42
N SER A 66 17.71 11.86 1.73
CA SER A 66 16.51 12.50 2.26
C SER A 66 15.38 12.37 1.24
N ARG A 67 14.15 12.62 1.70
CA ARG A 67 13.00 12.62 0.80
C ARG A 67 13.17 13.66 -0.30
N GLU A 68 13.65 14.84 0.07
CA GLU A 68 13.88 15.96 -0.84
C GLU A 68 14.97 15.62 -1.87
N ALA A 69 15.98 14.84 -1.49
CA ALA A 69 17.00 14.35 -2.41
C ALA A 69 16.41 13.39 -3.46
N LEU A 70 15.54 12.47 -3.03
CA LEU A 70 14.84 11.56 -3.94
C LEU A 70 13.88 12.30 -4.89
N GLU A 71 13.14 13.29 -4.38
CA GLU A 71 12.25 14.11 -5.21
C GLU A 71 13.03 14.92 -6.26
N LYS A 72 14.21 15.47 -5.89
CA LYS A 72 15.13 16.11 -6.85
C LYS A 72 15.69 15.14 -7.89
N ALA A 73 15.91 13.88 -7.53
CA ALA A 73 16.31 12.82 -8.45
C ALA A 73 15.16 12.34 -9.37
N GLY A 74 13.97 12.93 -9.27
CA GLY A 74 12.81 12.61 -10.11
C GLY A 74 11.87 11.56 -9.52
N PHE A 75 12.06 11.17 -8.25
CA PHE A 75 11.10 10.29 -7.57
C PHE A 75 9.82 11.06 -7.24
N THR A 76 8.71 10.68 -7.87
CA THR A 76 7.41 11.29 -7.57
C THR A 76 6.62 10.38 -6.63
N LEU A 77 6.35 10.84 -5.41
CA LEU A 77 5.40 10.16 -4.53
C LEU A 77 3.97 10.36 -5.01
N GLY A 78 3.26 9.26 -5.27
CA GLY A 78 1.82 9.30 -5.52
C GLY A 78 1.03 9.76 -4.29
N LYS A 79 -0.22 10.19 -4.49
CA LYS A 79 -1.13 10.52 -3.38
C LYS A 79 -1.33 9.31 -2.47
N GLY A 80 -1.28 9.52 -1.16
CA GLY A 80 -1.48 8.47 -0.16
C GLY A 80 -0.29 7.54 0.06
N TYR A 81 0.80 7.70 -0.72
CA TYR A 81 2.06 7.03 -0.46
C TYR A 81 2.89 7.81 0.56
N PHE A 82 3.71 7.08 1.31
CA PHE A 82 4.59 7.59 2.34
C PHE A 82 5.96 6.97 2.16
N ILE A 83 6.97 7.81 2.37
CA ILE A 83 8.36 7.41 2.36
C ILE A 83 8.99 7.82 3.69
N LYS A 84 9.77 6.92 4.28
CA LYS A 84 10.55 7.19 5.48
C LYS A 84 11.96 6.66 5.30
N ILE A 85 12.93 7.53 5.51
CA ILE A 85 14.34 7.19 5.52
C ILE A 85 14.78 7.25 6.98
N PRO A 86 15.18 6.13 7.59
CA PRO A 86 15.70 6.15 8.95
C PRO A 86 17.00 6.97 9.01
N ALA A 87 17.11 7.90 9.96
CA ALA A 87 18.28 8.79 10.06
C ALA A 87 19.61 8.07 10.35
N GLN A 88 19.55 6.81 10.79
CA GLN A 88 20.75 5.97 10.97
C GLN A 88 21.15 5.22 9.70
N LYS A 89 20.26 5.22 8.69
CA LYS A 89 20.36 4.46 7.44
C LYS A 89 20.22 5.40 6.23
N ASP A 90 20.96 6.49 6.23
CA ASP A 90 20.87 7.56 5.23
C ASP A 90 22.17 7.78 4.44
N ARG A 91 23.17 6.91 4.60
CA ARG A 91 24.49 7.04 3.94
C ARG A 91 24.70 6.00 2.86
N ALA A 92 25.60 6.29 1.92
CA ALA A 92 25.92 5.42 0.79
C ALA A 92 26.26 3.97 1.20
N SER A 93 26.97 3.79 2.32
CA SER A 93 27.37 2.47 2.81
C SER A 93 26.23 1.66 3.44
N ASP A 94 25.15 2.30 3.88
CA ASP A 94 24.12 1.68 4.70
C ASP A 94 22.82 2.49 4.63
N TRP A 95 22.19 2.51 3.46
CA TRP A 95 20.95 3.24 3.24
C TRP A 95 19.72 2.32 3.33
N GLN A 96 18.61 2.88 3.80
CA GLN A 96 17.32 2.20 3.85
C GLN A 96 16.18 3.18 3.53
N VAL A 97 15.23 2.72 2.73
CA VAL A 97 14.01 3.46 2.40
C VAL A 97 12.81 2.58 2.71
N ASN A 98 11.91 3.07 3.56
CA ASN A 98 10.64 2.43 3.82
C ASN A 98 9.56 3.15 2.99
N LEU A 99 8.83 2.40 2.17
CA LEU A 99 7.79 2.90 1.28
C LEU A 99 6.48 2.14 1.52
N TRP A 100 5.36 2.84 1.72
CA TRP A 100 4.04 2.21 1.87
C TRP A 100 2.92 3.16 1.44
N HIS A 101 1.71 2.63 1.23
CA HIS A 101 0.49 3.42 1.06
C HIS A 101 -0.29 3.45 2.38
N LYS A 102 -1.04 4.54 2.68
CA LYS A 102 -1.84 4.64 3.92
C LYS A 102 -2.84 3.49 4.10
N ASP A 103 -3.41 3.04 2.97
CA ASP A 103 -4.45 2.01 2.92
C ASP A 103 -3.89 0.65 2.46
N ALA A 104 -2.57 0.52 2.29
CA ALA A 104 -1.93 -0.74 1.96
C ALA A 104 -1.61 -1.54 3.23
N GLU A 105 -1.73 -2.87 3.12
CA GLU A 105 -1.28 -3.82 4.14
C GLU A 105 0.24 -4.03 4.13
N LYS A 106 0.91 -3.75 3.01
CA LYS A 106 2.34 -4.04 2.86
C LYS A 106 3.17 -2.76 2.90
N GLN A 107 4.24 -2.83 3.65
CA GLN A 107 5.36 -1.88 3.64
C GLN A 107 6.55 -2.52 2.91
N PHE A 108 7.22 -1.73 2.08
CA PHE A 108 8.40 -2.12 1.35
C PHE A 108 9.62 -1.49 2.02
N VAL A 109 10.50 -2.33 2.55
CA VAL A 109 11.80 -1.93 3.10
C VAL A 109 12.86 -2.19 2.02
N ILE A 110 13.43 -1.11 1.52
CA ILE A 110 14.37 -1.12 0.39
C ILE A 110 15.75 -0.80 0.95
N THR A 111 16.72 -1.67 0.67
CA THR A 111 18.14 -1.45 0.97
C THR A 111 18.97 -1.66 -0.29
N ALA A 112 20.28 -1.41 -0.21
CA ALA A 112 21.21 -1.68 -1.31
C ALA A 112 21.22 -3.15 -1.75
N GLU A 113 20.93 -4.08 -0.84
CA GLU A 113 21.03 -5.51 -1.11
C GLU A 113 19.72 -6.12 -1.63
N LYS A 114 18.58 -5.66 -1.10
CA LYS A 114 17.28 -6.27 -1.40
C LYS A 114 16.10 -5.36 -1.11
N ILE A 115 14.96 -5.73 -1.68
CA ILE A 115 13.64 -5.20 -1.35
C ILE A 115 12.91 -6.25 -0.52
N THR A 116 12.55 -5.91 0.72
CA THR A 116 11.79 -6.77 1.64
C THR A 116 10.37 -6.26 1.78
N GLN A 117 9.40 -7.17 1.80
CA GLN A 117 7.99 -6.87 2.06
C GLN A 117 7.66 -7.21 3.51
N GLU A 118 7.10 -6.27 4.25
CA GLU A 118 6.66 -6.41 5.63
C GLU A 118 5.16 -6.10 5.72
N TYR A 119 4.42 -6.86 6.54
CA TYR A 119 3.01 -6.55 6.81
C TYR A 119 2.89 -5.47 7.89
N ARG A 120 1.94 -4.56 7.71
CA ARG A 120 1.65 -3.43 8.60
C ARG A 120 0.28 -3.55 9.25
#